data_AF-A0A1Z4JP62-F1
#
_entry.id   AF-A0A1Z4JP62-F1
#
_cell.length_a   1.000
_cell.length_b   1.000
_cell.length_c   1.000
_cell.angle_alpha   90.00
_cell.angle_beta   90.00
_cell.angle_gamma   90.00
#
_symmetry.space_group_name_H-M   'P 1'
#
loop_
_entity.id
_entity.type
_entity.pdbx_description
1 polymer ?
#
loop_
_entity_poly.entity_id
_entity_poly.type
_entity_poly.pdbx_seq_one_letter_code
_entity_poly.pdbx_strand_id
1 'polypeptide(L)'
;MSQSRKSLIQSSALMIFTILGIGVSISTPKPFRILPLTITLGLASSVVYCAQKGIQPATIEAMDRAAELACLEAERENALEEIQESDDIERELMAYERRCNIEAEALRRTLPAQIELQKMRQVLYPVPVPVSAASSPETIANSPDPTGLNPTAETALFDWNSLKDADRHPILGLIAKMGGGKSLLAKYLGKHILGGSVTVFDIYGSQQDWSGCEVLFDFGEMVLRMEQDNKGIEQDIAAYRNGKRDFRSQLFVLEEGKATIGRLQKLKIPGKKPGQIVQDWKLNYESVTRKIRRRLCLVSTNMNSSVLGLNAETRDEITLIFPGAQGIAKAMKDTQMLKLGARSNQHIRDRLISQLKGIKYPALVYHDGDWFAASIPELDNNGNPIGAANPPSEQIPSIEDLNRLLDLDVGDDS
;
A
#
# COMPACT_ATOMS: atom_id res chain seq x y z
N MET A 1 -2.09 -15.62 54.24
CA MET A 1 -0.62 -15.41 54.21
C MET A 1 -0.09 -14.68 52.96
N SER A 2 -0.82 -14.57 51.83
CA SER A 2 -0.31 -13.89 50.62
C SER A 2 -0.42 -12.35 50.63
N GLN A 3 -1.32 -11.77 51.42
CA GLN A 3 -1.45 -10.30 51.53
C GLN A 3 -0.31 -9.63 52.31
N SER A 4 0.27 -10.33 53.30
CA SER A 4 1.37 -9.80 54.11
C SER A 4 2.67 -9.64 53.30
N ARG A 5 2.94 -10.55 52.35
CA ARG A 5 4.11 -10.47 51.44
C ARG A 5 4.03 -9.31 50.45
N LYS A 6 2.83 -8.96 49.94
CA LYS A 6 2.66 -7.81 49.03
C LYS A 6 2.94 -6.47 49.72
N SER A 7 2.57 -6.33 51.00
CA SER A 7 2.84 -5.10 51.77
C SER A 7 4.32 -4.90 52.12
N LEU A 8 5.05 -6.01 52.32
CA LEU A 8 6.48 -5.98 52.64
C LEU A 8 7.29 -5.55 51.40
N ILE A 9 6.94 -6.07 50.21
CA ILE A 9 7.60 -5.73 48.94
C ILE A 9 7.36 -4.27 48.55
N GLN A 10 6.14 -3.74 48.75
CA GLN A 10 5.86 -2.32 48.52
C GLN A 10 6.62 -1.39 49.48
N SER A 11 6.79 -1.79 50.73
CA SER A 11 7.51 -1.00 51.73
C SER A 11 9.02 -0.98 51.48
N SER A 12 9.59 -2.09 50.99
CA SER A 12 11.01 -2.17 50.61
C SER A 12 11.31 -1.38 49.33
N ALA A 13 10.43 -1.40 48.32
CA ALA A 13 10.59 -0.59 47.12
C ALA A 13 10.56 0.92 47.43
N LEU A 14 9.68 1.36 48.34
CA LEU A 14 9.59 2.76 48.76
C LEU A 14 10.84 3.23 49.54
N MET A 15 11.44 2.34 50.35
CA MET A 15 12.70 2.64 51.04
C MET A 15 13.89 2.83 50.09
N ILE A 16 13.96 2.04 49.00
CA ILE A 16 15.03 2.14 47.99
C ILE A 16 14.99 3.50 47.26
N PHE A 17 13.80 4.01 46.95
CA PHE A 17 13.65 5.33 46.32
C PHE A 17 14.03 6.51 47.24
N THR A 18 13.87 6.35 48.55
CA THR A 18 14.11 7.44 49.52
C THR A 18 15.60 7.65 49.80
N ILE A 19 16.42 6.59 49.71
CA ILE A 19 17.86 6.66 49.97
C ILE A 19 18.67 7.23 48.77
N LEU A 20 18.11 7.16 47.55
CA LEU A 20 18.78 7.60 46.31
C LEU A 20 18.58 9.08 45.96
N GLY A 21 17.78 9.85 46.69
CA GLY A 21 17.65 11.30 46.48
C GLY A 21 17.20 11.72 45.07
N ILE A 22 16.48 10.86 44.35
CA ILE A 22 15.89 11.18 43.05
C ILE A 22 14.40 11.46 43.26
N GLY A 23 14.04 12.74 43.36
CA GLY A 23 12.64 13.17 43.29
C GLY A 23 12.11 12.98 41.88
N VAL A 24 11.50 11.83 41.57
CA VAL A 24 10.59 11.68 40.44
C VAL A 24 9.21 11.37 40.98
N SER A 25 8.32 12.36 40.91
CA SER A 25 6.89 12.15 41.12
C SER A 25 6.35 11.42 39.88
N ILE A 26 6.34 10.09 39.90
CA ILE A 26 5.71 9.26 38.86
C ILE A 26 4.35 8.83 39.38
N SER A 27 3.32 9.57 38.98
CA SER A 27 1.95 9.05 38.92
C SER A 27 1.67 8.62 37.48
N THR A 28 2.03 7.38 37.15
CA THR A 28 1.59 6.71 35.92
C THR A 28 1.32 5.23 36.19
N PRO A 29 0.20 4.67 35.71
CA PRO A 29 -0.04 3.24 35.74
C PRO A 29 0.69 2.55 34.57
N LYS A 30 1.52 1.56 34.93
CA LYS A 30 2.22 0.54 34.11
C LYS A 30 3.58 0.96 33.47
N PRO A 31 4.66 0.21 33.73
CA PRO A 31 6.01 0.58 33.34
C PRO A 31 6.36 0.13 31.91
N PHE A 32 7.18 0.94 31.23
CA PHE A 32 7.67 0.74 29.88
C PHE A 32 8.81 -0.29 29.80
N ARG A 33 8.92 -0.90 28.61
CA ARG A 33 9.98 -1.80 28.13
C ARG A 33 11.35 -1.09 28.05
N ILE A 34 12.01 -0.90 29.20
CA ILE A 34 13.45 -0.63 29.29
C ILE A 34 14.14 -1.65 30.21
N LEU A 35 13.56 -2.85 30.35
CA LEU A 35 13.98 -3.75 31.41
C LEU A 35 15.34 -4.44 31.20
N PRO A 36 15.72 -5.02 30.03
CA PRO A 36 16.90 -5.89 30.04
C PRO A 36 18.23 -5.12 30.13
N LEU A 37 18.34 -3.91 29.54
CA LEU A 37 19.59 -3.12 29.59
C LEU A 37 19.71 -2.22 30.83
N THR A 38 18.59 -1.72 31.37
CA THR A 38 18.61 -0.84 32.55
C THR A 38 18.68 -1.64 33.86
N ILE A 39 18.18 -2.88 33.88
CA ILE A 39 18.36 -3.78 35.03
C ILE A 39 19.82 -4.20 35.19
N THR A 40 20.52 -4.55 34.11
CA THR A 40 21.93 -5.01 34.21
C THR A 40 22.88 -3.89 34.64
N LEU A 41 22.70 -2.66 34.14
CA LEU A 41 23.48 -1.49 34.58
C LEU A 41 23.11 -1.03 36.00
N GLY A 42 21.84 -1.18 36.41
CA GLY A 42 21.36 -0.88 37.77
C GLY A 42 21.82 -1.89 38.82
N LEU A 43 21.91 -3.18 38.48
CA LEU A 43 22.36 -4.25 39.38
C LEU A 43 23.86 -4.13 39.70
N ALA A 44 24.70 -3.78 38.73
CA ALA A 44 26.14 -3.58 38.97
C ALA A 44 26.41 -2.42 39.95
N SER A 45 25.66 -1.32 39.85
CA SER A 45 25.75 -0.21 40.82
C SER A 45 25.09 -0.53 42.17
N SER A 46 24.04 -1.36 42.19
CA SER A 46 23.35 -1.79 43.40
C SER A 46 24.19 -2.72 44.27
N VAL A 47 24.93 -3.68 43.70
CA VAL A 47 25.76 -4.63 44.47
C VAL A 47 26.92 -3.89 45.17
N VAL A 48 27.54 -2.93 44.48
CA VAL A 48 28.62 -2.09 45.05
C VAL A 48 28.08 -1.18 46.16
N TYR A 49 26.90 -0.60 45.98
CA TYR A 49 26.25 0.25 46.99
C TYR A 49 25.79 -0.54 48.22
N CYS A 50 25.21 -1.73 48.03
CA CYS A 50 24.75 -2.61 49.11
C CYS A 50 25.93 -3.16 49.94
N ALA A 51 27.05 -3.48 49.31
CA ALA A 51 28.29 -3.85 49.99
C ALA A 51 28.87 -2.68 50.81
N GLN A 52 28.85 -1.46 50.27
CA GLN A 52 29.28 -0.24 51.00
C GLN A 52 28.37 0.10 52.19
N LYS A 53 27.11 -0.35 52.18
CA LYS A 53 26.13 -0.15 53.26
C LYS A 53 26.05 -1.31 54.26
N GLY A 54 26.90 -2.33 54.13
CA GLY A 54 26.95 -3.46 55.05
C GLY A 54 25.72 -4.38 54.99
N ILE A 55 25.01 -4.39 53.85
CA ILE A 55 23.85 -5.28 53.65
C ILE A 55 24.35 -6.72 53.54
N GLN A 56 23.74 -7.62 54.31
CA GLN A 56 24.14 -9.02 54.38
C GLN A 56 24.03 -9.69 53.00
N PRO A 57 25.03 -10.47 52.56
CA PRO A 57 25.07 -11.11 51.24
C PRO A 57 23.81 -11.93 50.90
N ALA A 58 23.23 -12.62 51.89
CA ALA A 58 21.99 -13.38 51.72
C ALA A 58 20.78 -12.53 51.29
N THR A 59 20.78 -11.24 51.64
CA THR A 59 19.72 -10.29 51.24
C THR A 59 19.88 -9.88 49.78
N ILE A 60 21.12 -9.75 49.30
CA ILE A 60 21.41 -9.42 47.90
C ILE A 60 21.03 -10.60 46.99
N GLU A 61 21.40 -11.82 47.39
CA GLU A 61 21.03 -13.03 46.66
C GLU A 61 19.49 -13.26 46.60
N ALA A 62 18.78 -12.91 47.68
CA ALA A 62 17.31 -12.96 47.69
C ALA A 62 16.68 -11.91 46.76
N MET A 63 17.30 -10.73 46.60
CA MET A 63 16.84 -9.70 45.68
C MET A 63 17.09 -10.08 44.22
N ASP A 64 18.26 -10.65 43.92
CA ASP A 64 18.59 -11.13 42.57
C ASP A 64 17.62 -12.24 42.12
N ARG A 65 17.34 -13.22 42.99
CA ARG A 65 16.36 -14.27 42.70
C ARG A 65 14.93 -13.71 42.52
N ALA A 66 14.57 -12.67 43.26
CA ALA A 66 13.26 -12.03 43.09
C ALA A 66 13.16 -11.25 41.77
N ALA A 67 14.25 -10.61 41.32
CA ALA A 67 14.31 -9.94 40.03
C ALA A 67 14.26 -10.93 38.86
N GLU A 68 14.96 -12.07 38.98
CA GLU A 68 14.94 -13.14 37.99
C GLU A 68 13.54 -13.75 37.84
N LEU A 69 12.86 -14.03 38.95
CA LEU A 69 11.47 -14.50 38.94
C LEU A 69 10.51 -13.49 38.29
N ALA A 70 10.67 -12.20 38.56
CA ALA A 70 9.86 -11.16 37.93
C ALA A 70 10.09 -11.06 36.41
N CYS A 71 11.33 -11.30 35.96
CA CYS A 71 11.65 -11.33 34.53
C CYS A 71 10.98 -12.53 33.84
N LEU A 72 11.07 -13.72 34.44
CA LEU A 72 10.44 -14.94 33.93
C LEU A 72 8.90 -14.85 33.91
N GLU A 73 8.29 -14.22 34.92
CA GLU A 73 6.84 -13.98 34.93
C GLU A 73 6.40 -13.03 33.80
N ALA A 74 7.19 -11.99 33.51
CA ALA A 74 6.92 -11.06 32.41
C ALA A 74 7.11 -11.72 31.03
N GLU A 75 8.11 -12.57 30.86
CA GLU A 75 8.32 -13.36 29.64
C GLU A 75 7.16 -14.33 29.40
N ARG A 76 6.70 -15.00 30.46
CA ARG A 76 5.52 -15.88 30.40
C ARG A 76 4.24 -15.14 30.03
N GLU A 77 4.02 -13.95 30.58
CA GLU A 77 2.83 -13.13 30.24
C GLU A 77 2.87 -12.69 28.77
N ASN A 78 4.03 -12.26 28.26
CA ASN A 78 4.19 -11.94 26.84
C ASN A 78 3.94 -13.17 25.94
N ALA A 79 4.45 -14.34 26.30
CA ALA A 79 4.24 -15.56 25.52
C ALA A 79 2.75 -15.98 25.50
N LEU A 80 2.01 -15.76 26.59
CA LEU A 80 0.58 -16.01 26.63
C LEU A 80 -0.22 -15.02 25.77
N GLU A 81 0.20 -13.74 25.72
CA GLU A 81 -0.38 -12.75 24.81
C GLU A 81 -0.15 -13.13 23.34
N GLU A 82 1.06 -13.58 22.98
CA GLU A 82 1.38 -14.03 21.61
C GLU A 82 0.57 -15.26 21.17
N ILE A 83 0.36 -16.22 22.08
CA ILE A 83 -0.50 -17.38 21.82
C ILE A 83 -1.96 -16.94 21.61
N GLN A 84 -2.45 -16.01 22.43
CA GLN A 84 -3.81 -15.50 22.30
C GLN A 84 -4.03 -14.72 20.99
N GLU A 85 -3.04 -13.94 20.56
CA GLU A 85 -3.06 -13.27 19.25
C GLU A 85 -3.08 -14.28 18.09
N SER A 86 -2.32 -15.38 18.18
CA SER A 86 -2.34 -16.45 17.18
C SER A 86 -3.71 -17.13 17.09
N ASP A 87 -4.34 -17.42 18.23
CA ASP A 87 -5.68 -18.05 18.29
C ASP A 87 -6.78 -17.13 17.75
N ASP A 88 -6.65 -15.82 17.93
CA ASP A 88 -7.58 -14.83 17.39
C ASP A 88 -7.43 -14.70 15.85
N ILE A 89 -6.21 -14.75 15.32
CA ILE A 89 -5.93 -14.77 13.86
C ILE A 89 -6.52 -16.02 13.22
N GLU A 90 -6.34 -17.20 13.82
CA GLU A 90 -6.86 -18.45 13.28
C GLU A 90 -8.40 -18.48 13.28
N ARG A 91 -9.03 -17.93 14.33
CA ARG A 91 -10.49 -17.74 14.38
C ARG A 91 -11.00 -16.79 13.28
N GLU A 92 -10.28 -15.71 13.01
CA GLU A 92 -10.66 -14.76 11.96
C GLU A 92 -10.50 -15.37 10.55
N LEU A 93 -9.45 -16.16 10.32
CA LEU A 93 -9.23 -16.89 9.07
C LEU A 93 -10.35 -17.91 8.80
N MET A 94 -10.73 -18.68 9.82
CA MET A 94 -11.85 -19.63 9.74
C MET A 94 -13.20 -18.94 9.49
N ALA A 95 -13.43 -17.77 10.07
CA ALA A 95 -14.64 -16.98 9.80
C ALA A 95 -14.65 -16.42 8.37
N TYR A 96 -13.48 -16.02 7.85
CA TYR A 96 -13.32 -15.57 6.47
C TYR A 96 -13.59 -16.69 5.46
N GLU A 97 -13.01 -17.87 5.64
CA GLU A 97 -13.24 -19.03 4.76
C GLU A 97 -14.71 -19.45 4.72
N ARG A 98 -15.39 -19.43 5.88
CA ARG A 98 -16.84 -19.68 5.93
C ARG A 98 -17.65 -18.67 5.11
N ARG A 99 -17.30 -17.38 5.18
CA ARG A 99 -17.97 -16.34 4.37
C ARG A 99 -17.77 -16.57 2.88
N CYS A 100 -16.53 -16.86 2.45
CA CYS A 100 -16.23 -17.16 1.05
C CYS A 100 -16.98 -18.39 0.54
N ASN A 101 -17.11 -19.44 1.37
CA ASN A 101 -17.85 -20.65 0.99
C ASN A 101 -19.36 -20.39 0.85
N ILE A 102 -19.95 -19.60 1.75
CA ILE A 102 -21.37 -19.20 1.66
C ILE A 102 -21.63 -18.39 0.39
N GLU A 103 -20.75 -17.45 0.07
CA GLU A 103 -20.87 -16.60 -1.12
C GLU A 103 -20.69 -17.40 -2.41
N ALA A 104 -19.72 -18.31 -2.46
CA ALA A 104 -19.53 -19.22 -3.58
C ALA A 104 -20.74 -20.14 -3.81
N GLU A 105 -21.39 -20.59 -2.74
CA GLU A 105 -22.60 -21.40 -2.82
C GLU A 105 -23.82 -20.58 -3.29
N ALA A 106 -23.94 -19.33 -2.84
CA ALA A 106 -24.96 -18.39 -3.32
C ALA A 106 -24.80 -18.09 -4.82
N LEU A 107 -23.55 -17.92 -5.28
CA LEU A 107 -23.25 -17.72 -6.71
C LEU A 107 -23.61 -18.96 -7.54
N ARG A 108 -23.28 -20.17 -7.05
CA ARG A 108 -23.65 -21.44 -7.73
C ARG A 108 -25.17 -21.62 -7.87
N ARG A 109 -25.96 -21.12 -6.92
CA ARG A 109 -27.43 -21.18 -6.97
C ARG A 109 -28.05 -20.16 -7.93
N THR A 110 -27.43 -18.99 -8.10
CA THR A 110 -27.98 -17.87 -8.89
C THR A 110 -27.53 -17.86 -10.34
N LEU A 111 -26.34 -18.41 -10.64
CA LEU A 111 -25.76 -18.44 -11.99
C LEU A 111 -26.64 -19.15 -13.04
N PRO A 112 -27.32 -20.29 -12.76
CA PRO A 112 -28.20 -20.92 -13.73
C PRO A 112 -29.39 -20.05 -14.14
N ALA A 113 -29.99 -19.33 -13.19
CA ALA A 113 -31.12 -18.43 -13.44
C ALA A 113 -30.69 -17.18 -14.24
N GLN A 114 -29.47 -16.66 -14.02
CA GLN A 114 -28.92 -15.57 -14.82
C GLN A 114 -28.64 -16.00 -16.26
N ILE A 115 -28.13 -17.22 -16.47
CA ILE A 115 -27.92 -17.78 -17.81
C ILE A 115 -29.26 -17.97 -18.53
N GLU A 116 -30.31 -18.39 -17.83
CA GLU A 116 -31.65 -18.57 -18.40
C GLU A 116 -32.29 -17.23 -18.79
N LEU A 117 -32.16 -16.20 -17.95
CA LEU A 117 -32.56 -14.82 -18.26
C LEU A 117 -31.82 -14.25 -19.49
N GLN A 118 -30.52 -14.56 -19.61
CA GLN A 118 -29.72 -14.13 -20.76
C GLN A 118 -30.14 -14.85 -22.05
N LYS A 119 -30.47 -16.15 -21.97
CA LYS A 119 -31.04 -16.91 -23.10
C LYS A 119 -32.41 -16.37 -23.52
N MET A 120 -33.30 -16.04 -22.57
CA MET A 120 -34.59 -15.42 -22.88
C MET A 120 -34.44 -14.04 -23.55
N ARG A 121 -33.43 -13.25 -23.16
CA ARG A 121 -33.09 -11.98 -23.82
C ARG A 121 -32.65 -12.15 -25.28
N GLN A 122 -31.94 -13.23 -25.61
CA GLN A 122 -31.52 -13.53 -26.99
C GLN A 122 -32.69 -13.95 -27.90
N VAL A 123 -33.77 -14.50 -27.35
CA VAL A 123 -34.98 -14.87 -28.11
C VAL A 123 -35.80 -13.64 -28.51
N LEU A 124 -35.77 -12.57 -27.70
CA LEU A 124 -36.53 -11.33 -27.96
C LEU A 124 -35.88 -10.38 -28.99
N TYR A 125 -34.60 -10.58 -29.32
CA TYR A 125 -33.87 -9.78 -30.33
C TYR A 125 -32.94 -10.68 -31.16
N PRO A 126 -33.41 -11.29 -32.27
CA PRO A 126 -32.55 -12.12 -33.09
C PRO A 126 -31.54 -11.26 -33.86
N VAL A 127 -30.25 -11.58 -33.69
CA VAL A 127 -29.15 -11.08 -34.53
C VAL A 127 -29.25 -11.72 -35.92
N PRO A 128 -29.13 -10.97 -37.04
CA PRO A 128 -29.24 -11.56 -38.37
C PRO A 128 -28.01 -12.43 -38.72
N VAL A 129 -28.28 -13.60 -39.28
CA VAL A 129 -27.27 -14.55 -39.79
C VAL A 129 -26.85 -14.15 -41.22
N PRO A 130 -25.55 -14.17 -41.58
CA PRO A 130 -25.13 -13.88 -42.95
C PRO A 130 -25.31 -15.10 -43.86
N VAL A 131 -25.99 -14.91 -44.99
CA VAL A 131 -26.13 -15.90 -46.08
C VAL A 131 -25.02 -15.67 -47.11
N SER A 132 -24.38 -16.75 -47.53
CA SER A 132 -23.25 -16.77 -48.45
C SER A 132 -23.67 -16.61 -49.92
N ALA A 133 -22.92 -15.75 -50.64
CA ALA A 133 -22.54 -15.76 -52.06
C ALA A 133 -23.54 -16.14 -53.17
N ALA A 134 -23.86 -15.15 -54.02
CA ALA A 134 -23.86 -15.29 -55.49
C ALA A 134 -23.68 -13.90 -56.15
N SER A 135 -22.94 -13.88 -57.25
CA SER A 135 -22.32 -12.76 -57.97
C SER A 135 -23.24 -11.96 -58.93
N SER A 136 -23.19 -10.61 -58.83
CA SER A 136 -23.08 -9.53 -59.86
C SER A 136 -24.07 -9.42 -61.05
N PRO A 137 -24.21 -8.26 -61.76
CA PRO A 137 -23.83 -6.85 -61.47
C PRO A 137 -24.92 -5.79 -61.85
N GLU A 138 -24.54 -4.50 -61.69
CA GLU A 138 -25.11 -3.25 -62.24
C GLU A 138 -26.08 -2.46 -61.35
N THR A 139 -26.06 -1.13 -61.17
CA THR A 139 -25.09 -0.04 -61.40
C THR A 139 -25.71 1.21 -60.73
N ILE A 140 -24.95 1.89 -59.85
CA ILE A 140 -25.03 3.31 -59.42
C ILE A 140 -26.24 3.81 -58.59
N ALA A 141 -25.97 4.19 -57.32
CA ALA A 141 -26.10 5.58 -56.82
C ALA A 141 -25.77 5.71 -55.32
N ASN A 142 -24.59 6.26 -55.04
CA ASN A 142 -24.17 7.05 -53.86
C ASN A 142 -24.93 6.89 -52.53
N SER A 143 -24.32 6.16 -51.59
CA SER A 143 -24.38 6.40 -50.14
C SER A 143 -23.15 5.73 -49.48
N PRO A 144 -22.60 6.31 -48.41
CA PRO A 144 -21.21 6.10 -48.01
C PRO A 144 -20.97 4.67 -47.56
N ASP A 145 -19.90 4.11 -48.09
CA ASP A 145 -19.41 2.77 -47.82
C ASP A 145 -19.09 2.59 -46.31
N PRO A 146 -19.66 1.59 -45.60
CA PRO A 146 -19.24 1.25 -44.25
C PRO A 146 -18.04 0.28 -44.25
N THR A 147 -17.47 -0.05 -45.40
CA THR A 147 -16.21 -0.81 -45.51
C THR A 147 -14.99 0.08 -45.61
N GLY A 148 -14.92 1.09 -44.74
CA GLY A 148 -13.65 1.52 -44.19
C GLY A 148 -13.32 0.62 -43.00
N LEU A 149 -12.71 -0.54 -43.24
CA LEU A 149 -11.78 -1.08 -42.26
C LEU A 149 -10.70 -0.01 -42.11
N ASN A 150 -10.88 0.90 -41.16
CA ASN A 150 -9.79 1.74 -40.68
C ASN A 150 -8.82 0.77 -39.99
N PRO A 151 -7.61 0.53 -40.51
CA PRO A 151 -6.56 -0.17 -39.79
C PRO A 151 -5.89 0.78 -38.77
N THR A 152 -6.61 1.81 -38.31
CA THR A 152 -6.11 2.92 -37.49
C THR A 152 -6.82 3.00 -36.13
N ALA A 153 -7.20 1.86 -35.55
CA ALA A 153 -7.07 1.79 -34.10
C ALA A 153 -5.55 1.73 -33.84
N GLU A 154 -4.90 2.89 -33.99
CA GLU A 154 -3.56 3.11 -33.46
C GLU A 154 -3.56 2.47 -32.07
N THR A 155 -2.55 1.65 -31.83
CA THR A 155 -2.18 1.10 -30.54
C THR A 155 -2.00 2.24 -29.54
N ALA A 156 -3.11 2.79 -29.06
CA ALA A 156 -3.12 3.99 -28.26
C ALA A 156 -2.53 3.64 -26.89
N LEU A 157 -1.43 4.32 -26.57
CA LEU A 157 -0.86 4.25 -25.24
C LEU A 157 -1.81 4.88 -24.23
N PHE A 158 -1.67 4.47 -22.98
CA PHE A 158 -2.42 5.04 -21.87
C PHE A 158 -2.24 6.56 -21.81
N ASP A 159 -3.35 7.29 -21.86
CA ASP A 159 -3.34 8.74 -21.72
C ASP A 159 -3.19 9.12 -20.25
N TRP A 160 -2.01 9.60 -19.86
CA TRP A 160 -1.75 10.08 -18.50
C TRP A 160 -2.72 11.19 -18.06
N ASN A 161 -3.30 11.97 -18.98
CA ASN A 161 -4.29 12.98 -18.60
C ASN A 161 -5.60 12.39 -18.10
N SER A 162 -5.91 11.13 -18.41
CA SER A 162 -7.08 10.44 -17.86
C SER A 162 -7.01 10.44 -16.33
N LEU A 163 -5.80 10.35 -15.77
CA LEU A 163 -5.57 10.41 -14.33
C LEU A 163 -6.01 11.74 -13.73
N LYS A 164 -6.34 12.80 -14.45
CA LYS A 164 -6.92 14.01 -13.86
C LYS A 164 -8.32 13.77 -13.29
N ASP A 165 -9.04 12.76 -13.77
CA ASP A 165 -10.34 12.36 -13.24
C ASP A 165 -10.18 11.61 -11.91
N ALA A 166 -10.51 12.28 -10.80
CA ALA A 166 -10.39 11.71 -9.46
C ALA A 166 -11.50 10.71 -9.13
N ASP A 167 -12.63 10.75 -9.86
CA ASP A 167 -13.69 9.78 -9.67
C ASP A 167 -13.34 8.43 -10.31
N ARG A 168 -12.54 8.44 -11.38
CA ARG A 168 -12.01 7.23 -12.04
C ARG A 168 -10.73 6.71 -11.42
N HIS A 169 -9.86 7.62 -10.94
CA HIS A 169 -8.53 7.26 -10.44
C HIS A 169 -8.30 7.81 -9.02
N PRO A 170 -9.12 7.43 -8.03
CA PRO A 170 -9.04 7.99 -6.68
C PRO A 170 -7.76 7.61 -5.94
N ILE A 171 -7.26 6.39 -6.17
CA ILE A 171 -6.03 5.87 -5.56
C ILE A 171 -5.09 5.39 -6.67
N LEU A 172 -3.80 5.71 -6.51
CA LEU A 172 -2.74 5.29 -7.42
C LEU A 172 -1.81 4.29 -6.71
N GLY A 173 -1.34 3.28 -7.42
CA GLY A 173 -0.32 2.36 -6.93
C GLY A 173 0.88 2.34 -7.87
N LEU A 174 2.08 2.61 -7.36
CA LEU A 174 3.33 2.52 -8.12
C LEU A 174 4.11 1.28 -7.68
N ILE A 175 4.34 0.35 -8.61
CA ILE A 175 4.87 -0.98 -8.30
C ILE A 175 6.07 -1.30 -9.19
N ALA A 176 7.24 -1.39 -8.58
CA ALA A 176 8.48 -1.81 -9.22
C ALA A 176 9.55 -2.14 -8.16
N LYS A 177 10.58 -2.93 -8.53
CA LYS A 177 11.75 -3.17 -7.68
C LYS A 177 12.46 -1.84 -7.32
N MET A 178 13.41 -1.91 -6.37
CA MET A 178 14.26 -0.76 -6.04
C MET A 178 14.98 -0.26 -7.30
N GLY A 179 15.01 1.06 -7.49
CA GLY A 179 15.57 1.68 -8.72
C GLY A 179 14.62 1.71 -9.92
N GLY A 180 13.42 1.13 -9.85
CA GLY A 180 12.44 1.12 -10.96
C GLY A 180 11.76 2.47 -11.27
N GLY A 181 12.28 3.60 -10.78
CA GLY A 181 11.76 4.94 -11.11
C GLY A 181 10.45 5.36 -10.43
N LYS A 182 10.01 4.67 -9.36
CA LYS A 182 8.72 4.94 -8.68
C LYS A 182 8.62 6.36 -8.14
N SER A 183 9.60 6.81 -7.35
CA SER A 183 9.59 8.14 -6.73
C SER A 183 9.64 9.26 -7.78
N LEU A 184 10.41 9.05 -8.86
CA LEU A 184 10.48 9.97 -9.99
C LEU A 184 9.12 10.12 -10.69
N LEU A 185 8.45 8.99 -10.94
CA LEU A 185 7.13 8.97 -11.53
C LEU A 185 6.09 9.61 -10.59
N ALA A 186 6.14 9.34 -9.28
CA ALA A 186 5.25 9.96 -8.31
C ALA A 186 5.31 11.50 -8.35
N LYS A 187 6.52 12.07 -8.45
CA LYS A 187 6.73 13.52 -8.63
C LYS A 187 6.09 14.01 -9.92
N TYR A 188 6.32 13.33 -11.05
CA TYR A 188 5.74 13.70 -12.33
C TYR A 188 4.21 13.68 -12.29
N LEU A 189 3.63 12.61 -11.76
CA LEU A 189 2.18 12.47 -11.61
C LEU A 189 1.62 13.58 -10.73
N GLY A 190 2.20 13.82 -9.56
CA GLY A 190 1.75 14.87 -8.65
C GLY A 190 1.83 16.27 -9.25
N LYS A 191 2.98 16.64 -9.81
CA LYS A 191 3.26 18.01 -10.27
C LYS A 191 2.65 18.32 -11.63
N HIS A 192 2.82 17.43 -12.61
CA HIS A 192 2.52 17.73 -14.02
C HIS A 192 1.19 17.15 -14.49
N ILE A 193 0.78 15.99 -13.97
CA ILE A 193 -0.50 15.38 -14.34
C ILE A 193 -1.63 15.90 -13.46
N LEU A 194 -1.48 15.81 -12.15
CA LEU A 194 -2.51 16.20 -11.19
C LEU A 194 -2.50 17.71 -10.89
N GLY A 195 -1.37 18.40 -11.15
CA GLY A 195 -1.21 19.82 -10.85
C GLY A 195 -1.29 20.13 -9.35
N GLY A 196 -0.86 19.19 -8.50
CA GLY A 196 -1.06 19.21 -7.06
C GLY A 196 0.21 19.36 -6.24
N SER A 197 0.05 19.65 -4.95
CA SER A 197 1.13 19.50 -3.98
C SER A 197 1.36 18.02 -3.67
N VAL A 198 2.63 17.65 -3.44
CA VAL A 198 3.03 16.29 -3.10
C VAL A 198 3.55 16.27 -1.67
N THR A 199 2.91 15.48 -0.80
CA THR A 199 3.37 15.19 0.56
C THR A 199 3.74 13.71 0.62
N VAL A 200 4.92 13.40 1.16
CA VAL A 200 5.51 12.07 1.13
C VAL A 200 5.75 11.59 2.54
N PHE A 201 5.28 10.38 2.83
CA PHE A 201 5.60 9.65 4.04
C PHE A 201 6.62 8.57 3.68
N ASP A 202 7.89 8.87 3.97
CA ASP A 202 9.02 8.02 3.60
C ASP A 202 10.08 8.09 4.71
N ILE A 203 10.22 7.01 5.46
CA ILE A 203 11.17 6.92 6.59
C ILE A 203 12.62 6.67 6.15
N TYR A 204 12.83 6.23 4.90
CA TYR A 204 14.15 5.88 4.36
C TYR A 204 14.61 6.86 3.29
N GLY A 205 13.70 7.68 2.76
CA GLY A 205 14.00 8.70 1.78
C GLY A 205 14.89 9.79 2.34
N SER A 206 15.59 10.47 1.44
CA SER A 206 16.27 11.73 1.74
C SER A 206 15.48 12.91 1.18
N GLN A 207 15.78 14.10 1.69
CA GLN A 207 15.21 15.34 1.15
C GLN A 207 15.64 15.58 -0.32
N GLN A 208 16.78 15.02 -0.75
CA GLN A 208 17.23 15.07 -2.15
C GLN A 208 16.35 14.20 -3.04
N ASP A 209 15.99 12.99 -2.59
CA ASP A 209 15.13 12.05 -3.34
C ASP A 209 13.75 12.61 -3.61
N TRP A 210 13.30 13.57 -2.80
CA TRP A 210 11.97 14.16 -2.86
C TRP A 210 11.99 15.69 -3.04
N SER A 211 13.06 16.24 -3.60
CA SER A 211 13.20 17.69 -3.84
C SER A 211 11.94 18.35 -4.43
N GLY A 212 11.53 19.46 -3.80
CA GLY A 212 10.31 20.21 -4.14
C GLY A 212 9.00 19.54 -3.68
N CYS A 213 9.07 18.51 -2.84
CA CYS A 213 7.94 17.91 -2.16
C CYS A 213 8.10 18.11 -0.64
N GLU A 214 6.98 18.02 0.08
CA GLU A 214 7.03 17.91 1.53
C GLU A 214 7.29 16.46 1.91
N VAL A 215 8.23 16.21 2.82
CA VAL A 215 8.61 14.86 3.22
C VAL A 215 8.58 14.78 4.73
N LEU A 216 7.91 13.75 5.25
CA LEU A 216 7.92 13.42 6.67
C LEU A 216 8.70 12.13 6.85
N PHE A 217 9.70 12.19 7.72
CA PHE A 217 10.58 11.06 8.06
C PHE A 217 10.23 10.48 9.44
N ASP A 218 9.64 11.29 10.33
CA ASP A 218 9.26 10.88 11.68
C ASP A 218 7.82 10.37 11.75
N PHE A 219 7.66 9.23 12.43
CA PHE A 219 6.37 8.59 12.60
C PHE A 219 5.38 9.42 13.43
N GLY A 220 5.84 10.15 14.44
CA GLY A 220 5.01 11.06 15.22
C GLY A 220 4.50 12.23 14.37
N GLU A 221 5.39 12.85 13.60
CA GLU A 221 5.04 13.91 12.64
C GLU A 221 4.04 13.42 11.58
N MET A 222 4.20 12.21 11.05
CA MET A 222 3.23 11.59 10.14
C MET A 222 1.84 11.49 10.76
N VAL A 223 1.71 11.01 12.01
CA VAL A 223 0.42 10.94 12.70
C VAL A 223 -0.20 12.33 12.90
N LEU A 224 0.61 13.32 13.29
CA LEU A 224 0.15 14.69 13.44
C LEU A 224 -0.35 15.27 12.12
N ARG A 225 0.36 14.99 11.02
CA ARG A 225 -0.06 15.40 9.69
C ARG A 225 -1.34 14.70 9.25
N MET A 226 -1.48 13.39 9.47
CA MET A 226 -2.72 12.67 9.16
C MET A 226 -3.92 13.23 9.93
N GLU A 227 -3.74 13.61 11.20
CA GLU A 227 -4.80 14.25 11.98
C GLU A 227 -5.19 15.63 11.43
N GLN A 228 -4.20 16.45 11.06
CA GLN A 228 -4.44 17.74 10.41
C GLN A 228 -5.15 17.56 9.07
N ASP A 229 -4.76 16.53 8.31
CA ASP A 229 -5.34 16.22 7.02
C ASP A 229 -6.80 15.77 7.15
N ASN A 230 -7.13 14.93 8.13
CA ASN A 230 -8.53 14.55 8.44
C ASN A 230 -9.41 15.78 8.70
N LYS A 231 -8.94 16.72 9.53
CA LYS A 231 -9.66 17.97 9.79
C LYS A 231 -9.82 18.80 8.51
N GLY A 232 -8.80 18.85 7.66
CA GLY A 232 -8.86 19.53 6.37
C GLY A 232 -9.85 18.87 5.39
N ILE A 233 -9.89 17.55 5.35
CA ILE A 233 -10.84 16.78 4.52
C ILE A 233 -12.27 17.06 4.97
N GLU A 234 -12.55 17.02 6.27
CA GLU A 234 -13.89 17.34 6.80
C GLU A 234 -14.36 18.73 6.37
N GLN A 235 -13.48 19.73 6.46
CA GLN A 235 -13.76 21.10 6.04
C GLN A 235 -14.02 21.21 4.52
N ASP A 236 -13.17 20.58 3.71
CA ASP A 236 -13.32 20.59 2.25
C ASP A 236 -14.58 19.85 1.79
N ILE A 237 -14.92 18.74 2.45
CA ILE A 237 -16.17 18.00 2.18
C ILE A 237 -17.39 18.84 2.56
N ALA A 238 -17.34 19.58 3.67
CA ALA A 238 -18.40 20.52 4.02
C ALA A 238 -18.54 21.63 2.95
N ALA A 239 -17.43 22.18 2.46
CA ALA A 239 -17.45 23.15 1.37
C ALA A 239 -17.99 22.55 0.06
N TYR A 240 -17.65 21.29 -0.25
CA TYR A 240 -18.20 20.57 -1.39
C TYR A 240 -19.72 20.42 -1.28
N ARG A 241 -20.23 20.04 -0.10
CA ARG A 241 -21.68 19.95 0.16
C ARG A 241 -22.37 21.30 -0.03
N ASN A 242 -21.69 22.41 0.26
CA ASN A 242 -22.15 23.78 0.04
C ASN A 242 -21.98 24.29 -1.40
N GLY A 243 -21.57 23.43 -2.34
CA GLY A 243 -21.52 23.76 -3.77
C GLY A 243 -20.14 24.11 -4.31
N LYS A 244 -19.09 24.18 -3.48
CA LYS A 244 -17.71 24.37 -3.97
C LYS A 244 -17.29 23.17 -4.83
N ARG A 245 -16.58 23.43 -5.94
CA ARG A 245 -16.09 22.37 -6.86
C ARG A 245 -14.63 22.54 -7.25
N ASP A 246 -14.08 23.74 -7.07
CA ASP A 246 -12.70 24.12 -7.32
C ASP A 246 -11.80 23.80 -6.13
N PHE A 247 -11.41 22.52 -6.02
CA PHE A 247 -10.43 22.10 -5.03
C PHE A 247 -9.04 22.05 -5.65
N ARG A 248 -8.02 22.43 -4.87
CA ARG A 248 -6.63 22.26 -5.25
C ARG A 248 -6.26 20.78 -5.13
N SER A 249 -5.64 20.22 -6.17
CA SER A 249 -5.20 18.83 -6.14
C SER A 249 -4.12 18.61 -5.09
N GLN A 250 -4.19 17.48 -4.38
CA GLN A 250 -3.15 17.05 -3.44
C GLN A 250 -2.87 15.56 -3.62
N LEU A 251 -1.60 15.19 -3.57
CA LEU A 251 -1.15 13.80 -3.63
C LEU A 251 -0.37 13.45 -2.37
N PHE A 252 -0.86 12.49 -1.61
CA PHE A 252 -0.13 11.88 -0.51
C PHE A 252 0.54 10.61 -1.02
N VAL A 253 1.86 10.55 -0.89
CA VAL A 253 2.67 9.39 -1.27
C VAL A 253 3.02 8.64 0.00
N LEU A 254 2.70 7.36 0.03
CA LEU A 254 2.99 6.47 1.14
C LEU A 254 3.95 5.37 0.64
N GLU A 255 5.22 5.49 1.01
CA GLU A 255 6.23 4.47 0.74
C GLU A 255 6.07 3.30 1.74
N GLU A 256 6.24 2.08 1.25
CA GLU A 256 6.10 0.83 2.03
C GLU A 256 4.76 0.76 2.78
N GLY A 257 3.66 1.11 2.10
CA GLY A 257 2.41 1.52 2.76
C GLY A 257 1.84 0.58 3.83
N LYS A 258 1.88 -0.75 3.61
CA LYS A 258 1.45 -1.72 4.63
C LYS A 258 2.29 -1.63 5.90
N ALA A 259 3.61 -1.61 5.76
CA ALA A 259 4.54 -1.56 6.89
C ALA A 259 4.44 -0.21 7.62
N THR A 260 4.36 0.88 6.87
CA THR A 260 4.23 2.24 7.41
C THR A 260 2.92 2.40 8.18
N ILE A 261 1.77 2.02 7.62
CA ILE A 261 0.47 2.07 8.32
C ILE A 261 0.48 1.19 9.58
N GLY A 262 0.96 -0.06 9.48
CA GLY A 262 1.01 -0.97 10.62
C GLY A 262 1.87 -0.46 11.77
N ARG A 263 2.96 0.25 11.47
CA ARG A 263 3.78 0.92 12.49
C ARG A 263 3.06 2.12 13.09
N LEU A 264 2.48 2.99 12.24
CA LEU A 264 1.75 4.19 12.68
C LEU A 264 0.59 3.86 13.62
N GLN A 265 -0.16 2.80 13.32
CA GLN A 265 -1.30 2.36 14.15
C GLN A 265 -0.89 1.90 15.55
N LYS A 266 0.32 1.34 15.69
CA LYS A 266 0.86 0.81 16.95
C LYS A 266 1.60 1.87 17.79
N LEU A 267 1.77 3.09 17.28
CA LEU A 267 2.44 4.17 18.01
C LEU A 267 1.68 4.55 19.27
N LYS A 268 2.45 4.86 20.31
CA LYS A 268 1.93 5.38 21.58
C LYS A 268 2.34 6.84 21.71
N ILE A 269 1.41 7.74 21.44
CA ILE A 269 1.60 9.19 21.58
C ILE A 269 0.68 9.68 22.72
N PRO A 270 1.22 10.27 23.81
CA PRO A 270 0.41 10.76 24.92
C PRO A 270 -0.72 11.69 24.46
N GLY A 271 -1.94 11.43 24.95
CA GLY A 271 -3.12 12.25 24.63
C GLY A 271 -3.67 12.07 23.20
N LYS A 272 -3.11 11.17 22.40
CA LYS A 272 -3.58 10.87 21.03
C LYS A 272 -3.90 9.39 20.87
N LYS A 273 -4.70 9.09 19.83
CA LYS A 273 -5.04 7.73 19.43
C LYS A 273 -4.55 7.47 17.99
N PRO A 274 -3.25 7.19 17.79
CA PRO A 274 -2.68 7.02 16.44
C PRO A 274 -3.41 5.98 15.60
N GLY A 275 -3.76 4.83 16.18
CA GLY A 275 -4.55 3.80 15.49
C GLY A 275 -5.86 4.32 14.89
N GLN A 276 -6.60 5.14 15.64
CA GLN A 276 -7.85 5.74 15.16
C GLN A 276 -7.57 6.81 14.10
N ILE A 277 -6.60 7.70 14.32
CA ILE A 277 -6.24 8.78 13.38
C ILE A 277 -5.87 8.19 12.01
N VAL A 278 -5.03 7.16 11.99
CA VAL A 278 -4.56 6.51 10.77
C VAL A 278 -5.71 5.78 10.07
N GLN A 279 -6.59 5.14 10.83
CA GLN A 279 -7.75 4.43 10.27
C GLN A 279 -8.76 5.39 9.64
N ASP A 280 -9.09 6.48 10.32
CA ASP A 280 -10.00 7.52 9.80
C ASP A 280 -9.40 8.18 8.55
N TRP A 281 -8.09 8.43 8.56
CA TRP A 281 -7.36 8.96 7.42
C TRP A 281 -7.44 8.01 6.22
N LYS A 282 -7.10 6.73 6.42
CA LYS A 282 -7.20 5.70 5.38
C LYS A 282 -8.63 5.63 4.80
N LEU A 283 -9.65 5.55 5.65
CA LEU A 283 -11.05 5.47 5.21
C LEU A 283 -11.49 6.70 4.41
N ASN A 284 -11.02 7.90 4.75
CA ASN A 284 -11.33 9.11 3.99
C ASN A 284 -10.83 9.00 2.54
N TYR A 285 -9.61 8.48 2.33
CA TYR A 285 -9.03 8.34 0.99
C TYR A 285 -9.71 7.26 0.14
N GLU A 286 -10.30 6.27 0.78
CA GLU A 286 -11.06 5.20 0.13
C GLU A 286 -12.49 5.61 -0.21
N SER A 287 -13.02 6.69 0.37
CA SER A 287 -14.46 6.97 0.28
C SER A 287 -14.80 8.34 -0.29
N VAL A 288 -14.21 9.43 0.25
CA VAL A 288 -14.74 10.79 0.04
C VAL A 288 -13.77 11.73 -0.68
N THR A 289 -12.47 11.48 -0.59
CA THR A 289 -11.43 12.42 -1.09
C THR A 289 -11.47 12.63 -2.61
N ARG A 290 -12.01 11.67 -3.38
CA ARG A 290 -12.23 11.81 -4.83
C ARG A 290 -13.02 13.07 -5.20
N LYS A 291 -13.96 13.49 -4.35
CA LYS A 291 -14.79 14.69 -4.57
C LYS A 291 -14.05 16.02 -4.34
N ILE A 292 -12.91 15.98 -3.64
CA ILE A 292 -12.11 17.15 -3.27
C ILE A 292 -10.70 17.10 -3.87
N ARG A 293 -10.47 16.26 -4.89
CA ARG A 293 -9.21 16.15 -5.65
C ARG A 293 -7.98 15.83 -4.78
N ARG A 294 -8.18 15.17 -3.63
CA ARG A 294 -7.10 14.64 -2.80
C ARG A 294 -6.94 13.15 -3.07
N ARG A 295 -5.71 12.67 -3.20
CA ARG A 295 -5.43 11.29 -3.59
C ARG A 295 -4.31 10.66 -2.80
N LEU A 296 -4.40 9.34 -2.70
CA LEU A 296 -3.38 8.50 -2.11
C LEU A 296 -2.60 7.79 -3.22
N CYS A 297 -1.27 7.82 -3.12
CA CYS A 297 -0.34 7.10 -3.97
C CYS A 297 0.43 6.11 -3.10
N LEU A 298 0.17 4.82 -3.29
CA LEU A 298 0.88 3.75 -2.60
C LEU A 298 2.10 3.37 -3.42
N VAL A 299 3.28 3.43 -2.81
CA VAL A 299 4.52 3.02 -3.47
C VAL A 299 5.02 1.72 -2.85
N SER A 300 5.28 0.71 -3.69
CA SER A 300 5.72 -0.60 -3.20
C SER A 300 6.69 -1.30 -4.13
N THR A 301 7.56 -2.10 -3.51
CA THR A 301 8.46 -3.05 -4.18
C THR A 301 7.75 -4.37 -4.51
N ASN A 302 6.75 -4.74 -3.70
CA ASN A 302 6.06 -6.01 -3.79
C ASN A 302 4.56 -5.83 -3.98
N MET A 303 4.05 -6.45 -5.03
CA MET A 303 2.62 -6.55 -5.25
C MET A 303 2.18 -7.85 -4.61
N ASN A 304 1.51 -7.75 -3.48
CA ASN A 304 0.73 -8.85 -2.94
C ASN A 304 -0.61 -8.29 -2.48
N SER A 305 -1.63 -9.15 -2.36
CA SER A 305 -2.97 -8.76 -1.89
C SER A 305 -2.93 -7.98 -0.57
N SER A 306 -1.92 -8.24 0.27
CA SER A 306 -1.74 -7.56 1.56
C SER A 306 -1.14 -6.15 1.47
N VAL A 307 -0.42 -5.83 0.39
CA VAL A 307 0.11 -4.47 0.09
C VAL A 307 -1.02 -3.58 -0.40
N LEU A 308 -1.96 -4.15 -1.16
CA LEU A 308 -3.21 -3.46 -1.43
C LEU A 308 -4.03 -3.32 -0.15
N GLY A 309 -4.00 -4.27 0.79
CA GLY A 309 -4.48 -4.06 2.16
C GLY A 309 -5.92 -3.53 2.25
N LEU A 310 -6.69 -3.84 1.21
CA LEU A 310 -7.94 -3.21 0.89
C LEU A 310 -8.87 -4.32 0.40
N ASN A 311 -10.05 -4.33 0.99
CA ASN A 311 -11.25 -5.02 0.54
C ASN A 311 -11.38 -4.97 -1.01
N ALA A 312 -12.03 -5.99 -1.59
CA ALA A 312 -12.18 -6.12 -3.03
C ALA A 312 -12.72 -4.84 -3.69
N GLU A 313 -13.61 -4.13 -3.00
CA GLU A 313 -14.17 -2.84 -3.44
C GLU A 313 -13.10 -1.79 -3.74
N THR A 314 -12.07 -1.65 -2.90
CA THR A 314 -11.03 -0.64 -3.14
C THR A 314 -9.99 -1.12 -4.14
N ARG A 315 -9.81 -2.44 -4.29
CA ARG A 315 -8.96 -2.96 -5.37
C ARG A 315 -9.46 -2.51 -6.75
N ASP A 316 -10.79 -2.44 -6.91
CA ASP A 316 -11.42 -1.98 -8.16
C ASP A 316 -11.27 -0.46 -8.36
N GLU A 317 -11.06 0.30 -7.27
CA GLU A 317 -10.84 1.75 -7.29
C GLU A 317 -9.36 2.17 -7.48
N ILE A 318 -8.41 1.24 -7.44
CA ILE A 318 -6.98 1.55 -7.57
C ILE A 318 -6.51 1.43 -9.01
N THR A 319 -5.80 2.47 -9.48
CA THR A 319 -5.03 2.41 -10.71
C THR A 319 -3.59 2.01 -10.43
N LEU A 320 -3.16 0.86 -10.93
CA LEU A 320 -1.82 0.32 -10.70
C LEU A 320 -0.91 0.64 -11.89
N ILE A 321 0.29 1.12 -11.59
CA ILE A 321 1.27 1.54 -12.59
C ILE A 321 2.59 0.82 -12.30
N PHE A 322 3.12 0.19 -13.34
CA PHE A 322 4.32 -0.62 -13.32
C PHE A 322 5.39 0.03 -14.19
N PRO A 323 6.17 0.98 -13.64
CA PRO A 323 7.16 1.71 -14.39
C PRO A 323 8.40 0.89 -14.72
N GLY A 324 8.93 1.10 -15.93
CA GLY A 324 10.19 0.56 -16.40
C GLY A 324 10.20 -0.97 -16.56
N ALA A 325 11.31 -1.48 -17.06
CA ALA A 325 11.47 -2.92 -17.31
C ALA A 325 11.21 -3.78 -16.07
N GLN A 326 11.65 -3.32 -14.90
CA GLN A 326 11.46 -4.05 -13.63
C GLN A 326 10.00 -4.11 -13.19
N GLY A 327 9.23 -3.03 -13.36
CA GLY A 327 7.79 -3.04 -13.07
C GLY A 327 7.04 -3.92 -14.06
N ILE A 328 7.32 -3.76 -15.36
CA ILE A 328 6.71 -4.54 -16.44
C ILE A 328 6.94 -6.04 -16.23
N ALA A 329 8.19 -6.45 -15.96
CA ALA A 329 8.51 -7.85 -15.71
C ALA A 329 7.70 -8.42 -14.53
N LYS A 330 7.51 -7.62 -13.47
CA LYS A 330 6.69 -8.02 -12.32
C LYS A 330 5.23 -8.22 -12.69
N ALA A 331 4.64 -7.31 -13.46
CA ALA A 331 3.28 -7.45 -13.97
C ALA A 331 3.14 -8.68 -14.87
N MET A 332 4.07 -8.87 -15.81
CA MET A 332 4.04 -9.98 -16.77
C MET A 332 4.20 -11.36 -16.12
N LYS A 333 4.89 -11.44 -14.98
CA LYS A 333 5.04 -12.69 -14.21
C LYS A 333 3.93 -12.90 -13.16
N ASP A 334 3.00 -11.94 -12.97
CA ASP A 334 1.95 -12.06 -11.96
C ASP A 334 0.87 -13.07 -12.36
N THR A 335 0.87 -14.23 -11.72
CA THR A 335 -0.12 -15.30 -11.90
C THR A 335 -1.17 -15.34 -10.80
N GLN A 336 -1.04 -14.52 -9.76
CA GLN A 336 -1.82 -14.65 -8.54
C GLN A 336 -2.86 -13.54 -8.39
N MET A 337 -2.43 -12.28 -8.49
CA MET A 337 -3.26 -11.14 -8.12
C MET A 337 -4.11 -10.65 -9.30
N LEU A 338 -3.45 -10.09 -10.31
CA LEU A 338 -4.02 -9.58 -11.56
C LEU A 338 -3.96 -10.61 -12.69
N LYS A 339 -3.19 -11.68 -12.49
CA LYS A 339 -3.12 -12.87 -13.36
C LYS A 339 -2.65 -12.58 -14.79
N LEU A 340 -1.97 -11.46 -15.05
CA LEU A 340 -1.44 -11.15 -16.39
C LEU A 340 -0.46 -12.23 -16.89
N GLY A 341 0.32 -12.84 -16.01
CA GLY A 341 1.22 -13.95 -16.30
C GLY A 341 0.54 -15.30 -16.52
N ALA A 342 -0.77 -15.43 -16.27
CA ALA A 342 -1.48 -16.68 -16.50
C ALA A 342 -1.49 -17.06 -17.99
N ARG A 343 -1.43 -18.37 -18.31
CA ARG A 343 -1.42 -18.85 -19.71
C ARG A 343 -2.62 -18.34 -20.52
N SER A 344 -3.79 -18.23 -19.91
CA SER A 344 -5.01 -17.67 -20.53
C SER A 344 -4.83 -16.24 -21.06
N ASN A 345 -3.93 -15.46 -20.47
CA ASN A 345 -3.69 -14.06 -20.81
C ASN A 345 -2.50 -13.86 -21.75
N GLN A 346 -2.02 -14.93 -22.40
CA GLN A 346 -0.89 -14.86 -23.33
C GLN A 346 -1.10 -13.81 -24.44
N HIS A 347 -2.27 -13.80 -25.07
CA HIS A 347 -2.62 -12.83 -26.11
C HIS A 347 -2.55 -11.37 -25.62
N ILE A 348 -2.93 -11.11 -24.36
CA ILE A 348 -2.83 -9.77 -23.75
C ILE A 348 -1.37 -9.39 -23.60
N ARG A 349 -0.53 -10.29 -23.08
CA ARG A 349 0.91 -10.03 -22.95
C ARG A 349 1.57 -9.76 -24.29
N ASP A 350 1.29 -10.58 -25.30
CA ASP A 350 1.88 -10.44 -26.64
C ASP A 350 1.49 -9.09 -27.27
N ARG A 351 0.21 -8.68 -27.12
CA ARG A 351 -0.27 -7.35 -27.52
C ARG A 351 0.49 -6.24 -26.80
N LEU A 352 0.59 -6.29 -25.47
CA LEU A 352 1.26 -5.27 -24.67
C LEU A 352 2.76 -5.17 -25.02
N ILE A 353 3.44 -6.30 -25.20
CA ILE A 353 4.86 -6.34 -25.61
C ILE A 353 5.03 -5.66 -26.97
N SER A 354 4.15 -5.95 -27.93
CA SER A 354 4.18 -5.30 -29.25
C SER A 354 4.00 -3.78 -29.14
N GLN A 355 3.06 -3.32 -28.30
CA GLN A 355 2.80 -1.90 -28.06
C GLN A 355 3.95 -1.16 -27.37
N LEU A 356 4.68 -1.84 -26.48
CA LEU A 356 5.81 -1.26 -25.74
C LEU A 356 7.10 -1.22 -26.57
N LYS A 357 7.12 -1.84 -27.75
CA LYS A 357 8.31 -1.92 -28.60
C LYS A 357 8.76 -0.51 -29.04
N GLY A 358 10.02 -0.19 -28.79
CA GLY A 358 10.62 1.09 -29.18
C GLY A 358 10.34 2.26 -28.23
N ILE A 359 9.60 2.03 -27.13
CA ILE A 359 9.37 3.05 -26.11
C ILE A 359 10.59 3.15 -25.18
N LYS A 360 11.16 4.36 -25.04
CA LYS A 360 12.36 4.62 -24.23
C LYS A 360 12.12 4.37 -22.73
N TYR A 361 10.99 4.84 -22.20
CA TYR A 361 10.60 4.66 -20.80
C TYR A 361 9.24 3.98 -20.71
N PRO A 362 9.18 2.66 -20.92
CA PRO A 362 7.92 1.93 -20.98
C PRO A 362 7.32 1.75 -19.59
N ALA A 363 6.00 1.63 -19.52
CA ALA A 363 5.27 1.22 -18.33
C ALA A 363 4.03 0.42 -18.70
N LEU A 364 3.51 -0.35 -17.74
CA LEU A 364 2.16 -0.90 -17.82
C LEU A 364 1.24 -0.20 -16.82
N VAL A 365 -0.01 -0.03 -17.21
CA VAL A 365 -1.07 0.46 -16.33
C VAL A 365 -2.17 -0.57 -16.29
N TYR A 366 -2.63 -0.91 -15.09
CA TYR A 366 -3.82 -1.71 -14.86
C TYR A 366 -4.90 -0.83 -14.23
N HIS A 367 -6.07 -0.82 -14.85
CA HIS A 367 -7.22 -0.03 -14.43
C HIS A 367 -8.51 -0.69 -14.91
N ASP A 368 -9.51 -0.78 -14.03
CA ASP A 368 -10.85 -1.28 -14.35
C ASP A 368 -10.86 -2.65 -15.07
N GLY A 369 -10.03 -3.58 -14.58
CA GLY A 369 -9.92 -4.92 -15.16
C GLY A 369 -9.00 -5.03 -16.39
N ASP A 370 -8.58 -3.90 -16.98
CA ASP A 370 -7.85 -3.86 -18.24
C ASP A 370 -6.38 -3.45 -18.08
N TRP A 371 -5.57 -3.89 -19.05
CA TRP A 371 -4.14 -3.58 -19.15
C TRP A 371 -3.83 -2.68 -20.33
N PHE A 372 -3.06 -1.64 -20.06
CA PHE A 372 -2.66 -0.62 -21.03
C PHE A 372 -1.13 -0.50 -21.07
N ALA A 373 -0.58 -0.41 -22.27
CA ALA A 373 0.80 0.02 -22.50
C ALA A 373 0.91 1.53 -22.30
N ALA A 374 1.99 2.02 -21.71
CA ALA A 374 2.20 3.44 -21.45
C ALA A 374 3.64 3.85 -21.75
N SER A 375 3.81 5.11 -22.17
CA SER A 375 5.13 5.76 -22.31
C SER A 375 5.26 6.85 -21.26
N ILE A 376 6.26 6.74 -20.40
CA ILE A 376 6.64 7.81 -19.47
C ILE A 376 7.54 8.79 -20.25
N PRO A 377 7.39 10.12 -20.10
CA PRO A 377 8.37 11.05 -20.64
C PRO A 377 9.73 10.87 -19.96
N GLU A 378 10.80 11.33 -20.59
CA GLU A 378 12.10 11.44 -19.91
C GLU A 378 11.99 12.45 -18.77
N LEU A 379 12.46 12.11 -17.57
CA LEU A 379 12.30 12.93 -16.37
C LEU A 379 13.65 13.31 -15.77
N ASP A 380 13.78 14.57 -15.32
CA ASP A 380 14.87 15.00 -14.47
C ASP A 380 14.70 14.48 -13.04
N ASN A 381 15.71 14.65 -12.18
CA ASN A 381 15.68 14.21 -10.78
C ASN A 381 14.52 14.84 -9.96
N ASN A 382 13.90 15.91 -10.44
CA ASN A 382 12.77 16.59 -9.80
C ASN A 382 11.41 16.11 -10.34
N GLY A 383 11.41 15.17 -11.29
CA GLY A 383 10.22 14.65 -11.95
C GLY A 383 9.67 15.56 -13.04
N ASN A 384 10.48 16.46 -13.59
CA ASN A 384 10.11 17.32 -14.71
C ASN A 384 10.47 16.68 -16.05
N PRO A 385 9.60 16.77 -17.07
CA PRO A 385 9.94 16.33 -18.42
C PRO A 385 11.22 16.99 -18.95
N ILE A 386 12.20 16.19 -19.37
CA ILE A 386 13.39 16.66 -20.09
C ILE A 386 13.12 16.54 -21.60
N GLY A 387 13.22 17.67 -22.31
CA GLY A 387 13.06 17.72 -23.76
C GLY A 387 11.64 18.02 -24.22
N ALA A 388 11.51 18.97 -25.15
CA ALA A 388 10.29 19.13 -25.93
C ALA A 388 10.16 17.96 -26.92
N ALA A 389 8.91 17.55 -27.20
CA ALA A 389 8.54 16.49 -28.13
C ALA A 389 9.41 16.44 -29.40
N ASN A 390 10.16 15.34 -29.59
CA ASN A 390 10.57 14.79 -30.90
C ASN A 390 11.22 13.39 -30.75
N PRO A 391 11.17 12.54 -31.81
CA PRO A 391 11.26 11.08 -31.74
C PRO A 391 12.71 10.57 -31.54
N PRO A 392 12.88 9.27 -31.19
CA PRO A 392 14.07 8.80 -30.48
C PRO A 392 15.27 8.63 -31.42
N SER A 393 16.44 9.10 -30.98
CA SER A 393 17.72 8.59 -31.44
C SER A 393 18.32 7.65 -30.37
N GLU A 394 18.26 6.37 -30.68
CA GLU A 394 19.25 5.32 -30.38
C GLU A 394 19.75 5.19 -28.92
N GLN A 395 19.04 4.37 -28.17
CA GLN A 395 19.55 3.07 -27.69
C GLN A 395 18.34 2.20 -27.38
N ILE A 396 18.01 1.34 -28.34
CA ILE A 396 16.83 0.48 -28.35
C ILE A 396 17.21 -0.82 -27.63
N PRO A 397 16.57 -1.21 -26.51
CA PRO A 397 16.77 -2.54 -25.97
C PRO A 397 16.25 -3.56 -27.00
N SER A 398 17.11 -4.48 -27.40
CA SER A 398 16.78 -5.50 -28.39
C SER A 398 15.75 -6.50 -27.82
N ILE A 399 15.08 -7.25 -28.70
CA ILE A 399 14.18 -8.36 -28.31
C ILE A 399 14.93 -9.36 -27.41
N GLU A 400 16.22 -9.54 -27.64
CA GLU A 400 17.08 -10.38 -26.82
C GLU A 400 17.33 -9.80 -25.42
N ASP A 401 17.36 -8.47 -25.26
CA ASP A 401 17.52 -7.84 -23.94
C ASP A 401 16.23 -7.93 -23.10
N LEU A 402 15.07 -7.75 -23.74
CA LEU A 402 13.77 -7.95 -23.10
C LEU A 402 13.53 -9.43 -22.75
N ASN A 403 13.88 -10.36 -23.64
CA ASN A 403 13.78 -11.79 -23.38
C ASN A 403 14.81 -12.25 -22.33
N ARG A 404 16.07 -11.77 -22.36
CA ARG A 404 17.07 -12.03 -21.32
C ARG A 404 16.65 -11.50 -19.96
N LEU A 405 15.97 -10.36 -19.89
CA LEU A 405 15.40 -9.82 -18.65
C LEU A 405 14.24 -10.68 -18.11
N LEU A 406 13.53 -11.38 -18.98
CA LEU A 406 12.46 -12.31 -18.62
C LEU A 406 13.01 -13.71 -18.23
N ASP A 407 14.11 -14.13 -18.85
CA ASP A 407 14.82 -15.41 -18.65
C ASP A 407 15.82 -15.42 -17.48
N LEU A 408 16.01 -14.31 -16.77
CA LEU A 408 16.71 -14.29 -15.48
C LEU A 408 15.84 -14.92 -14.38
N ASP A 409 15.81 -16.24 -14.38
CA ASP A 409 15.58 -17.12 -13.21
C ASP A 409 16.38 -18.42 -13.45
N VAL A 410 17.65 -18.46 -13.03
CA VAL A 410 18.29 -19.70 -12.57
C VAL A 410 19.19 -19.36 -11.40
N GLY A 411 18.60 -19.54 -10.22
CA GLY A 411 19.24 -19.62 -8.93
C GLY A 411 18.25 -20.34 -8.03
N ASP A 412 18.01 -21.62 -8.34
CA ASP A 412 17.47 -22.57 -7.37
C ASP A 412 18.41 -22.55 -6.17
N ASP A 413 18.01 -21.89 -5.09
CA ASP A 413 18.54 -22.19 -3.77
C ASP A 413 17.42 -22.87 -2.98
N SER A 414 17.56 -24.20 -2.99
CA SER A 414 17.12 -25.15 -1.96
C SER A 414 17.30 -24.65 -0.53
#